data_AF-A0A8X6KWU6-F1
#
_entry.id   AF-A0A8X6KWU6-F1
#
_cell.length_a   1.000
_cell.length_b   1.000
_cell.length_c   1.000
_cell.angle_alpha   90.00
_cell.angle_beta   90.00
_cell.angle_gamma   90.00
#
_symmetry.space_group_name_H-M   'P 1'
#
loop_
_entity.id
_entity.type
_entity.pdbx_description
1 polymer ?
#
loop_
_entity_poly.entity_id
_entity_poly.type
_entity_poly.pdbx_seq_one_letter_code
_entity_poly.pdbx_strand_id
1 'polypeptide(L)'
;MPPKSVTFKLVTSKCKYNCHDLVENEVRKLHTDFWKQSEDVQGNFLFGLINIVRIKQRRQRTTDVPALSRRQISVTYYFPSTNGHIQVCAKSFRDTLGLS
;
A
#
# COMPACT_ATOMS: atom_id res chain seq x y z
N MET A 1 -18.18 -10.52 8.42
CA MET A 1 -18.40 -10.07 7.03
C MET A 1 -17.70 -11.05 6.11
N PRO A 2 -18.34 -11.63 5.09
CA PRO A 2 -17.69 -12.59 4.19
C PRO A 2 -16.57 -11.91 3.38
N PRO A 3 -15.49 -12.63 3.03
CA PRO A 3 -14.42 -12.07 2.20
C PRO A 3 -15.01 -11.63 0.86
N LYS A 4 -14.79 -10.37 0.49
CA LYS A 4 -15.18 -9.89 -0.84
C LYS A 4 -14.43 -10.71 -1.89
N SER A 5 -15.12 -11.16 -2.92
CA SER A 5 -14.48 -11.88 -4.04
C SER A 5 -13.53 -10.93 -4.76
N VAL A 6 -12.22 -11.12 -4.58
CA VAL A 6 -11.21 -10.31 -5.26
C VAL A 6 -10.83 -10.97 -6.59
N THR A 7 -10.99 -10.22 -7.68
CA THR A 7 -10.44 -10.60 -8.98
C THR A 7 -9.01 -10.07 -9.08
N PHE A 8 -8.04 -10.96 -9.01
CA PHE A 8 -6.62 -10.60 -9.18
C PHE A 8 -6.36 -10.25 -10.64
N LYS A 9 -6.43 -8.97 -10.97
CA LYS A 9 -6.04 -8.49 -12.31
C LYS A 9 -4.52 -8.39 -12.36
N LEU A 10 -3.91 -9.10 -13.31
CA LEU A 10 -2.50 -8.96 -13.64
C LEU A 10 -2.21 -7.48 -13.89
N VAL A 11 -1.28 -6.92 -13.12
CA VAL A 11 -1.01 -5.49 -13.14
C VAL A 11 -0.37 -5.13 -14.48
N THR A 12 -0.93 -4.11 -15.13
CA THR A 12 -0.42 -3.63 -16.41
C THR A 12 1.03 -3.19 -16.30
N SER A 13 1.86 -3.54 -17.29
CA SER A 13 3.31 -3.28 -17.37
C SER A 13 3.74 -1.81 -17.25
N LYS A 14 2.80 -0.85 -17.26
CA LYS A 14 3.05 0.59 -17.11
C LYS A 14 3.11 1.07 -15.64
N CYS A 15 2.99 0.17 -14.67
CA CYS A 15 3.10 0.56 -13.27
C CYS A 15 4.53 1.02 -12.95
N LYS A 16 4.68 2.22 -12.40
CA LYS A 16 5.97 2.73 -11.90
C LYS A 16 6.55 1.88 -10.75
N TYR A 17 5.67 1.17 -10.04
CA TYR A 17 6.01 0.33 -8.91
C TYR A 17 6.14 -1.13 -9.32
N ASN A 18 6.63 -1.95 -8.40
CA ASN A 18 6.89 -3.38 -8.57
C ASN A 18 5.62 -4.24 -8.51
N CYS A 19 4.49 -3.71 -8.95
CA CYS A 19 3.22 -4.43 -8.93
C CYS A 19 3.18 -5.62 -9.93
N HIS A 20 4.10 -5.64 -10.90
CA HIS A 20 4.28 -6.75 -11.82
C HIS A 20 5.02 -7.94 -11.20
N ASP A 21 5.76 -7.70 -10.11
CA ASP A 21 6.50 -8.73 -9.37
C ASP A 21 5.62 -9.47 -8.35
N LEU A 22 4.32 -9.18 -8.32
CA LEU A 22 3.38 -9.80 -7.39
C LEU A 22 3.09 -11.25 -7.78
N VAL A 23 3.40 -12.17 -6.88
CA VAL A 23 3.09 -13.59 -7.03
C VAL A 23 1.66 -13.86 -6.56
N GLU A 24 0.83 -14.44 -7.43
CA GLU A 24 -0.60 -14.66 -7.17
C GLU A 24 -0.87 -15.39 -5.85
N ASN A 25 -0.10 -16.44 -5.54
CA ASN A 25 -0.26 -17.21 -4.31
C ASN A 25 0.02 -16.38 -3.05
N GLU A 26 1.03 -15.51 -3.08
CA GLU A 26 1.36 -14.63 -1.95
C GLU A 26 0.25 -13.60 -1.73
N VAL A 27 -0.26 -13.03 -2.82
CA VAL A 27 -1.37 -12.06 -2.79
C VAL A 27 -2.66 -12.70 -2.29
N ARG A 28 -2.99 -13.92 -2.73
CA ARG A 28 -4.14 -14.70 -2.24
C ARG A 28 -4.02 -15.00 -0.75
N LYS A 29 -2.83 -15.39 -0.31
CA LYS A 29 -2.55 -15.64 1.12
C LYS A 29 -2.73 -14.35 1.92
N LEU A 30 -2.15 -13.23 1.48
CA LEU A 30 -2.28 -11.93 2.13
C LEU A 30 -3.74 -11.51 2.28
N HIS A 31 -4.53 -11.60 1.20
CA HIS A 31 -5.96 -11.29 1.25
C HIS A 31 -6.71 -12.18 2.24
N THR A 32 -6.41 -13.48 2.22
CA THR A 32 -7.03 -14.45 3.14
C THR A 32 -6.67 -14.15 4.59
N ASP A 33 -5.40 -13.85 4.86
CA ASP A 33 -4.90 -13.57 6.21
C ASP A 33 -5.47 -12.25 6.75
N PHE A 34 -5.70 -11.25 5.90
CA PHE A 34 -6.40 -10.02 6.24
C PHE A 34 -7.87 -10.28 6.64
N TRP A 35 -8.62 -11.01 5.81
CA TRP A 35 -10.05 -11.27 6.07
C TRP A 35 -10.31 -12.32 7.15
N LYS A 36 -9.30 -13.09 7.56
CA LYS A 36 -9.35 -13.94 8.76
C LYS A 36 -9.32 -13.12 10.06
N GLN A 37 -8.79 -11.90 10.03
CA GLN A 37 -8.75 -11.05 11.23
C GLN A 37 -10.14 -10.47 11.53
N SER A 38 -10.38 -10.18 12.81
CA SER A 38 -11.51 -9.37 13.23
C SER A 38 -11.35 -7.92 12.76
N GLU A 39 -12.47 -7.22 12.59
CA GLU A 39 -12.50 -5.82 12.14
C GLU A 39 -11.65 -4.91 13.03
N ASP A 40 -11.65 -5.16 14.34
CA ASP A 40 -10.85 -4.42 15.34
C ASP A 40 -9.33 -4.53 15.09
N VAL A 41 -8.87 -5.60 14.44
CA VAL A 41 -7.44 -5.89 14.22
C VAL A 41 -7.02 -5.61 12.78
N GLN A 42 -7.97 -5.55 11.84
CA GLN A 42 -7.71 -5.21 10.43
C GLN A 42 -7.01 -3.86 10.27
N GLY A 43 -7.33 -2.87 11.11
CA GLY A 43 -6.65 -1.58 11.11
C GLY A 43 -5.13 -1.71 11.34
N ASN A 44 -4.74 -2.48 12.36
CA ASN A 44 -3.32 -2.72 12.65
C ASN A 44 -2.62 -3.48 11.52
N PHE A 45 -3.32 -4.44 10.90
CA PHE A 45 -2.80 -5.14 9.72
C PHE A 45 -2.52 -4.16 8.57
N LEU A 46 -3.45 -3.24 8.27
CA LEU A 46 -3.27 -2.22 7.24
C LEU A 46 -2.09 -1.30 7.57
N PHE A 47 -1.97 -0.83 8.81
CA PHE A 47 -0.85 0.00 9.23
C PHE A 47 0.50 -0.70 9.08
N GLY A 48 0.56 -2.02 9.30
CA GLY A 48 1.78 -2.81 9.06
C GLY A 48 2.24 -2.84 7.59
N LEU A 49 1.32 -2.59 6.65
CA LEU A 49 1.61 -2.56 5.21
C LEU A 49 1.81 -1.15 4.65
N ILE A 50 1.67 -0.13 5.50
CA ILE A 50 1.73 1.28 5.12
C ILE A 50 2.94 1.93 5.77
N ASN A 51 3.73 2.64 4.95
CA ASN A 51 4.79 3.51 5.45
C ASN A 51 4.46 4.98 5.15
N ILE A 52 4.49 5.79 6.21
CA ILE A 52 4.19 7.23 6.19
C ILE A 52 5.52 7.99 6.16
N VAL A 53 5.83 8.58 5.02
CA VAL A 53 7.11 9.27 4.77
C VAL A 53 6.91 10.78 4.81
N ARG A 54 7.69 11.48 5.63
CA ARG A 54 7.74 12.95 5.59
C ARG A 54 8.46 13.41 4.33
N ILE A 55 7.84 14.32 3.59
CA ILE A 55 8.42 14.87 2.38
C ILE A 55 9.37 16.00 2.78
N LYS A 56 10.67 15.80 2.50
CA LYS A 56 11.65 16.89 2.55
C LYS A 56 11.37 17.83 1.38
N GLN A 57 11.13 19.11 1.66
CA GLN A 57 10.99 20.10 0.60
C GLN A 57 12.34 20.26 -0.11
N ARG A 58 12.33 20.06 -1.43
CA ARG A 58 13.55 20.00 -2.25
C ARG A 58 14.20 21.37 -2.47
N ARG A 59 13.43 22.44 -2.27
CA ARG A 59 13.87 23.85 -2.30
C ARG A 59 13.19 24.53 -1.11
N GLN A 60 13.96 24.87 -0.09
CA GLN A 60 13.52 25.81 0.93
C GLN A 60 14.16 27.14 0.57
N ARG A 61 13.37 28.11 0.10
CA ARG A 61 13.82 29.49 0.13
C ARG A 61 13.87 29.91 1.60
N THR A 62 14.75 30.83 1.94
CA THR A 62 14.89 31.37 3.31
C THR A 62 13.59 31.97 3.88
N THR A 63 12.60 32.23 3.02
CA THR A 63 11.28 32.76 3.36
C THR A 63 10.17 31.70 3.40
N ASP A 64 10.44 30.45 3.01
CA ASP A 64 9.42 29.40 2.98
C ASP A 64 9.16 28.89 4.41
N VAL A 65 7.96 29.13 4.93
CA VAL A 65 7.50 28.52 6.19
C VAL A 65 7.08 27.08 5.89
N PRO A 66 7.78 26.04 6.40
CA PRO A 66 7.50 24.65 6.05
C PRO A 66 6.07 24.21 6.40
N ALA A 67 5.48 24.82 7.43
CA ALA A 67 4.09 24.58 7.84
C ALA A 67 3.05 24.97 6.77
N LEU A 68 3.40 25.87 5.84
CA LEU A 68 2.52 26.29 4.74
C LEU A 68 2.54 25.30 3.55
N SER A 69 3.39 24.28 3.59
CA SER A 69 3.39 23.23 2.56
C SER A 69 2.06 22.48 2.57
N ARG A 70 1.36 22.47 1.43
CA ARG A 70 0.10 21.70 1.26
C ARG A 70 0.32 20.19 1.37
N ARG A 71 1.52 19.69 1.03
CA ARG A 71 1.86 18.27 1.15
C ARG A 71 3.10 18.12 2.02
N GLN A 72 2.90 17.56 3.21
CA GLN A 72 3.97 17.30 4.19
C GLN A 72 4.30 15.81 4.30
N ILE A 73 3.35 14.96 3.89
CA ILE A 73 3.40 13.52 4.07
C ILE A 73 3.14 12.84 2.72
N SER A 74 3.82 11.72 2.50
CA SER A 74 3.50 10.74 1.48
C SER A 74 3.19 9.40 2.13
N VAL A 75 2.23 8.68 1.57
CA VAL A 75 1.92 7.31 1.96
C VAL A 75 2.51 6.37 0.91
N THR A 76 3.12 5.29 1.35
CA THR A 76 3.67 4.23 0.51
C THR A 76 3.15 2.88 1.00
N TYR A 77 2.91 1.97 0.07
CA TYR A 77 2.25 0.69 0.34
C TYR A 77 3.19 -0.45 0.00
N TYR A 78 3.24 -1.46 0.85
CA TYR A 78 4.11 -2.61 0.71
C TYR A 78 3.34 -3.90 0.91
N PHE A 79 3.69 -4.92 0.13
CA PHE A 79 3.25 -6.29 0.36
C PHE A 79 4.44 -7.17 0.72
N PRO A 80 4.28 -8.10 1.68
CA PRO A 80 5.29 -9.10 1.96
C PRO A 80 5.44 -10.02 0.75
N SER A 81 6.67 -10.42 0.48
CA SER A 81 7.04 -11.37 -0.55
C SER A 81 8.22 -12.20 -0.07
N THR A 82 8.51 -13.32 -0.75
CA THR A 82 9.62 -14.21 -0.40
C THR A 82 10.97 -13.48 -0.30
N ASN A 83 11.15 -12.43 -1.10
CA ASN A 83 12.36 -11.60 -1.13
C ASN A 83 12.27 -10.33 -0.24
N GLY A 84 11.34 -10.30 0.71
CA GLY A 84 11.16 -9.18 1.65
C GLY A 84 9.84 -8.43 1.42
N HIS A 85 9.92 -7.16 1.00
CA HIS A 85 8.74 -6.32 0.78
C HIS A 85 8.77 -5.71 -0.62
N ILE A 86 7.64 -5.79 -1.31
CA ILE A 86 7.45 -5.21 -2.64
C ILE A 86 6.62 -3.95 -2.49
N GLN A 87 7.13 -2.82 -2.99
CA GLN A 87 6.36 -1.59 -3.04
C GLN A 87 5.28 -1.69 -4.12
N VAL A 88 4.03 -1.42 -3.75
CA VAL A 88 2.89 -1.46 -4.65
C VAL A 88 2.21 -0.10 -4.78
N CYS A 89 1.49 0.10 -5.87
CA CYS A 89 0.67 1.28 -6.05
C CYS A 89 -0.60 1.20 -5.18
N ALA A 90 -1.18 2.37 -4.87
CA ALA A 90 -2.40 2.45 -4.05
C ALA A 90 -3.60 1.70 -4.64
N LYS A 91 -3.61 1.51 -5.97
CA LYS A 91 -4.66 0.74 -6.65
C LYS A 91 -4.52 -0.75 -6.35
N SER A 92 -3.37 -1.34 -6.67
CA SER A 92 -3.07 -2.75 -6.37
C SER A 92 -3.23 -3.04 -4.88
N PHE A 93 -2.84 -2.11 -4.02
CA PHE A 93 -3.03 -2.24 -2.57
C PHE A 93 -4.50 -2.47 -2.19
N ARG A 94 -5.37 -1.57 -2.65
CA ARG A 94 -6.81 -1.60 -2.36
C ARG A 94 -7.53 -2.77 -3.01
N ASP A 95 -7.21 -3.03 -4.28
CA ASP A 95 -7.79 -4.13 -5.05
C ASP A 95 -7.49 -5.48 -4.38
N THR A 96 -6.23 -5.71 -3.98
CA THR A 96 -5.80 -6.93 -3.28
C THR A 96 -6.48 -7.13 -1.94
N LEU A 97 -6.78 -6.05 -1.20
CA LEU A 97 -7.37 -6.13 0.14
C LEU A 97 -8.91 -5.98 0.13
N GLY A 98 -9.53 -5.75 -1.03
CA GLY A 98 -10.97 -5.56 -1.14
C GLY A 98 -11.48 -4.25 -0.54
N LEU A 99 -10.62 -3.23 -0.47
CA LEU A 99 -10.94 -1.89 0.02
C LEU A 99 -11.51 -1.08 -1.15
N SER A 100 -12.74 -0.56 -1.04
CA SER A 100 -13.33 0.33 -2.05
C SER A 100 -13.02 1.79 -1.75
#